data_AF-A0A1E5TDI5-F1
#
_entry.id   AF-A0A1E5TDI5-F1
#
_cell.length_a   1.000
_cell.length_b   1.000
_cell.length_c   1.000
_cell.angle_alpha   90.00
_cell.angle_beta   90.00
_cell.angle_gamma   90.00
#
_symmetry.space_group_name_H-M   'P 1'
#
loop_
_entity.id
_entity.type
_entity.pdbx_description
1 polymer ?
#
loop_
_entity_poly.entity_id
_entity_poly.type
_entity_poly.pdbx_seq_one_letter_code
_entity_poly.pdbx_strand_id
1 'polypeptide(L)'
;MKTLIFTLFLFIASVGFAQNNYIVKTEDGKRVLLKADFTWEYIDLEKPETGSNVAKQVKPLKSTTCNVAQNFTEPKLNKKIQSQLKRGRASINHIKKKVAKDYNCTVDAILLLSFSEQKEKGVYHFCANGTKVAYKRMGNSILKKGKFF
;
A
#
# COMPACT_ATOMS: atom_id res chain seq x y z
N MET A 1 8.01 18.62 -58.61
CA MET A 1 6.61 18.25 -58.29
C MET A 1 6.38 16.75 -58.15
N LYS A 2 6.99 15.87 -58.97
CA LYS A 2 6.83 14.41 -58.85
C LYS A 2 7.25 13.82 -57.49
N THR A 3 8.36 14.28 -56.92
CA THR A 3 8.84 13.84 -55.59
C THR A 3 7.88 14.18 -54.45
N LEU A 4 7.22 15.34 -54.52
CA LEU A 4 6.22 15.76 -53.52
C LEU A 4 4.97 14.86 -53.54
N ILE A 5 4.57 14.39 -54.73
CA ILE A 5 3.43 13.49 -54.88
C ILE A 5 3.76 12.13 -54.24
N PHE A 6 4.96 11.59 -54.46
CA PHE A 6 5.38 10.33 -53.83
C PHE A 6 5.46 10.43 -52.31
N THR A 7 5.96 11.54 -51.76
CA THR A 7 5.96 11.76 -50.30
C THR A 7 4.56 11.88 -49.72
N LEU A 8 3.62 12.52 -50.44
CA LEU A 8 2.23 12.66 -50.01
C LEU A 8 1.53 11.29 -49.94
N PHE A 9 1.73 10.43 -50.94
CA PHE A 9 1.19 9.06 -50.92
C PHE A 9 1.73 8.23 -49.76
N LEU A 10 3.01 8.40 -49.42
CA LEU A 10 3.65 7.69 -48.31
C LEU A 10 3.09 8.14 -46.95
N PHE A 11 2.79 9.43 -46.79
CA PHE A 11 2.11 9.95 -45.60
C PHE A 11 0.67 9.43 -45.48
N ILE A 12 -0.12 9.41 -46.56
CA ILE A 12 -1.51 8.91 -46.54
C ILE A 12 -1.57 7.43 -46.14
N ALA A 13 -0.64 6.61 -46.63
CA ALA A 13 -0.56 5.19 -46.26
C ALA A 13 -0.25 4.96 -44.77
N SER A 14 0.44 5.89 -44.12
CA SER A 14 0.85 5.75 -42.70
C SER A 14 -0.24 6.07 -41.67
N VAL A 15 -1.31 6.80 -42.06
CA VAL A 15 -2.41 7.19 -41.15
C VAL A 15 -3.32 6.01 -40.77
N GLY A 16 -3.27 4.91 -41.54
CA GLY A 16 -4.07 3.70 -41.29
C GLY A 16 -3.67 2.87 -40.06
N PHE A 17 -2.51 3.15 -39.45
CA PHE A 17 -2.03 2.45 -38.24
C PHE A 17 -2.45 3.14 -36.92
N ALA A 18 -3.45 4.02 -36.97
CA ALA A 18 -3.95 4.72 -35.80
C ALA A 18 -4.77 3.80 -34.88
N GLN A 19 -4.10 3.29 -33.83
CA GLN A 19 -4.64 2.88 -32.51
C GLN A 19 -6.07 2.29 -32.53
N ASN A 20 -6.15 0.97 -32.68
CA ASN A 20 -7.41 0.22 -32.57
C ASN A 20 -7.90 0.17 -31.11
N ASN A 21 -8.51 1.25 -30.64
CA ASN A 21 -9.24 1.25 -29.38
C ASN A 21 -10.66 0.72 -29.64
N TYR A 22 -11.08 -0.29 -28.88
CA TYR A 22 -12.39 -0.92 -29.06
C TYR A 22 -13.26 -0.74 -27.83
N ILE A 23 -14.55 -0.49 -28.06
CA ILE A 23 -15.55 -0.43 -26.99
C ILE A 23 -16.24 -1.77 -26.94
N VAL A 24 -16.08 -2.48 -25.83
CA VAL A 24 -16.71 -3.78 -25.58
C VAL A 24 -17.62 -3.68 -24.36
N LYS A 25 -18.66 -4.51 -24.34
CA LYS A 25 -19.56 -4.66 -23.19
C LYS A 25 -19.11 -5.87 -22.37
N THR A 26 -18.91 -5.68 -21.07
CA THR A 26 -18.69 -6.79 -20.12
C THR A 26 -19.99 -7.56 -19.92
N GLU A 27 -19.93 -8.79 -19.40
CA GLU A 27 -21.11 -9.59 -19.00
C GLU A 27 -22.05 -8.82 -18.06
N ASP A 28 -21.50 -7.92 -17.23
CA ASP A 28 -22.23 -7.01 -16.34
C ASP A 28 -22.98 -5.88 -17.07
N GLY A 29 -22.95 -5.84 -18.41
CA GLY A 29 -23.58 -4.79 -19.24
C GLY A 29 -22.85 -3.44 -19.27
N LYS A 30 -21.73 -3.31 -18.55
CA LYS A 30 -20.91 -2.09 -18.50
C LYS A 30 -20.04 -1.95 -19.75
N ARG A 31 -19.87 -0.71 -20.24
CA ARG A 31 -19.01 -0.40 -21.39
C ARG A 31 -17.58 -0.13 -20.96
N VAL A 32 -16.67 -0.78 -21.64
CA VAL A 32 -15.23 -0.70 -21.38
C VAL A 32 -14.50 -0.33 -22.67
N LEU A 33 -13.59 0.64 -22.58
CA LEU A 33 -12.63 0.97 -23.63
C LEU A 33 -11.41 0.07 -23.45
N LEU A 34 -11.09 -0.72 -24.46
CA LEU A 34 -9.86 -1.48 -24.48
C LEU A 34 -8.84 -0.81 -25.38
N LYS A 35 -7.66 -0.61 -24.81
CA LYS A 35 -6.55 0.12 -25.42
C LYS A 35 -5.60 -0.84 -26.12
N ALA A 36 -4.80 -0.31 -27.04
CA ALA A 36 -3.80 -1.08 -27.79
C ALA A 36 -2.69 -1.71 -26.91
N ASP A 37 -2.57 -1.29 -25.64
CA ASP A 37 -1.63 -1.83 -24.65
C ASP A 37 -2.22 -3.02 -23.85
N PHE A 38 -3.35 -3.59 -24.31
CA PHE A 38 -4.10 -4.65 -23.64
C PHE A 38 -4.64 -4.28 -22.25
N THR A 39 -4.66 -2.98 -21.92
CA THR A 39 -5.35 -2.47 -20.74
C THR A 39 -6.76 -2.02 -21.09
N TRP A 40 -7.61 -1.91 -20.07
CA TRP A 40 -9.02 -1.57 -20.24
C TRP A 40 -9.48 -0.54 -19.20
N GLU A 41 -10.39 0.35 -19.59
CA GLU A 41 -10.92 1.43 -18.75
C GLU A 41 -12.45 1.52 -18.86
N TYR A 42 -13.13 1.71 -17.73
CA TYR A 42 -14.58 1.94 -17.74
C TYR A 42 -14.89 3.36 -18.22
N ILE A 43 -15.79 3.48 -19.20
CA ILE A 43 -16.20 4.77 -19.78
C ILE A 43 -17.27 5.44 -18.90
N ASP A 44 -18.09 4.64 -18.21
CA ASP A 44 -19.29 5.09 -17.50
C ASP A 44 -19.13 5.16 -15.97
N LEU A 45 -17.90 5.13 -15.44
CA LEU A 45 -17.70 5.39 -14.01
C LEU A 45 -17.90 6.90 -13.78
N GLU A 46 -19.03 7.27 -13.17
CA GLU A 46 -19.21 8.59 -12.57
C GLU A 46 -17.97 8.90 -11.72
N LYS A 47 -17.23 9.92 -12.14
CA LYS A 47 -16.05 10.41 -11.45
C LYS A 47 -16.53 10.86 -10.06
N PRO A 48 -16.02 10.31 -8.94
CA PRO A 48 -16.44 10.77 -7.63
C PRO A 48 -16.08 12.24 -7.51
N GLU A 49 -17.11 13.08 -7.41
CA GLU A 49 -16.95 14.52 -7.26
C GLU A 49 -16.11 14.80 -6.01
N THR A 50 -14.99 15.47 -6.23
CA THR A 50 -14.14 15.98 -5.16
C THR A 50 -14.77 17.28 -4.67
N GLY A 51 -15.59 17.23 -3.62
CA GLY A 51 -16.21 18.45 -3.10
C GLY A 51 -17.20 18.28 -1.95
N SER A 52 -16.68 18.28 -0.72
CA SER A 52 -17.25 18.86 0.51
C SER A 52 -18.68 18.51 0.99
N ASN A 53 -18.69 18.03 2.26
CA ASN A 53 -19.68 18.26 3.33
C ASN A 53 -20.64 17.12 3.69
N VAL A 54 -20.15 16.13 4.45
CA VAL A 54 -20.79 15.77 5.72
C VAL A 54 -19.71 15.65 6.79
N ALA A 55 -19.56 16.73 7.56
CA ALA A 55 -18.79 16.74 8.78
C ALA A 55 -19.51 15.93 9.86
N LYS A 56 -18.89 14.83 10.32
CA LYS A 56 -18.87 14.51 11.75
C LYS A 56 -17.42 14.40 12.18
N GLN A 57 -17.08 15.33 13.07
CA GLN A 57 -15.75 15.61 13.58
C GLN A 57 -15.20 14.41 14.35
N VAL A 58 -14.02 13.94 13.95
CA VAL A 58 -12.91 13.63 14.87
C VAL A 58 -11.60 13.92 14.13
N LYS A 59 -10.94 15.04 14.49
CA LYS A 59 -9.48 15.20 14.36
C LYS A 59 -8.90 14.81 15.73
N PRO A 60 -7.69 14.22 15.83
CA PRO A 60 -6.46 14.61 15.14
C PRO A 60 -5.83 13.43 14.37
N LEU A 61 -4.80 13.52 13.52
CA LEU A 61 -3.83 14.53 13.13
C LEU A 61 -3.42 14.14 11.69
N LYS A 62 -3.11 15.10 10.82
CA LYS A 62 -2.47 14.83 9.53
C LYS A 62 -1.14 14.09 9.75
N SER A 63 -1.02 12.85 9.27
CA SER A 63 0.23 12.29 8.75
C SER A 63 -0.07 11.25 7.67
N THR A 64 -0.10 11.71 6.43
CA THR A 64 -0.07 10.88 5.23
C THR A 64 1.25 10.13 5.20
N THR A 65 1.35 8.90 5.72
CA THR A 65 2.57 8.12 5.43
C THR A 65 2.47 6.59 5.60
N CYS A 66 1.40 6.06 6.22
CA CYS A 66 1.03 4.65 6.05
C CYS A 66 -0.40 4.56 5.52
N ASN A 67 -0.56 4.19 4.25
CA ASN A 67 -1.86 3.87 3.63
C ASN A 67 -2.47 2.62 4.27
N VAL A 68 -2.93 2.74 5.51
CA VAL A 68 -3.67 1.71 6.21
C VAL A 68 -5.16 2.04 6.02
N ALA A 69 -5.94 1.06 5.55
CA ALA A 69 -7.37 1.25 5.37
C ALA A 69 -8.03 1.62 6.71
N GLN A 70 -9.07 2.47 6.68
CA GLN A 70 -9.77 2.95 7.88
C GLN A 70 -10.41 1.82 8.72
N ASN A 71 -10.58 0.62 8.13
CA ASN A 71 -11.08 -0.60 8.79
C ASN A 71 -9.98 -1.61 9.14
N PHE A 72 -8.73 -1.19 9.30
CA PHE A 72 -7.65 -2.10 9.64
C PHE A 72 -7.75 -2.62 11.07
N THR A 73 -7.94 -3.92 11.20
CA THR A 73 -7.94 -4.60 12.50
C THR A 73 -6.53 -5.12 12.78
N GLU A 74 -5.92 -4.70 13.89
CA GLU A 74 -4.59 -5.17 14.29
C GLU A 74 -4.60 -6.70 14.43
N PRO A 75 -3.69 -7.43 13.75
CA PRO A 75 -3.72 -8.88 13.73
C PRO A 75 -3.40 -9.43 15.13
N LYS A 76 -4.19 -10.40 15.61
CA LYS A 76 -4.05 -10.97 16.96
C LYS A 76 -2.85 -11.90 17.04
N LEU A 77 -1.91 -11.63 17.95
CA LEU A 77 -0.75 -12.50 18.19
C LEU A 77 -1.11 -13.73 19.01
N ASN A 78 -0.30 -14.79 18.87
CA ASN A 78 -0.48 -16.03 19.61
C ASN A 78 -0.17 -15.84 21.10
N LYS A 79 -1.19 -15.98 21.95
CA LYS A 79 -1.10 -15.80 23.41
C LYS A 79 -0.05 -16.71 24.07
N LYS A 80 0.15 -17.94 23.56
CA LYS A 80 1.12 -18.92 24.11
C LYS A 80 2.56 -18.49 23.86
N ILE A 81 2.85 -17.96 22.67
CA ILE A 81 4.19 -17.47 22.33
C ILE A 81 4.46 -16.18 23.12
N GLN A 82 3.50 -15.26 23.15
CA GLN A 82 3.62 -14.01 23.92
C GLN A 82 3.85 -14.24 25.42
N SER A 83 3.18 -15.22 26.04
CA SER A 83 3.39 -15.50 27.47
C SER A 83 4.79 -16.01 27.78
N GLN A 84 5.41 -16.77 26.87
CA GLN A 84 6.80 -17.20 27.00
C GLN A 84 7.76 -16.02 26.79
N LEU A 85 7.52 -15.18 25.80
CA LEU A 85 8.35 -14.00 25.49
C LEU A 85 8.30 -12.91 26.58
N LYS A 86 7.23 -12.87 27.39
CA LYS A 86 7.16 -12.00 28.58
C LYS A 86 8.29 -12.28 29.57
N ARG A 87 8.71 -13.55 29.73
CA ARG A 87 9.82 -13.91 30.63
C ARG A 87 11.14 -13.29 30.19
N GLY A 88 11.37 -13.18 28.88
CA GLY A 88 12.59 -12.64 28.28
C GLY A 88 12.55 -11.15 27.93
N ARG A 89 11.54 -10.40 28.38
CA ARG A 89 11.31 -8.98 28.00
C ARG A 89 11.24 -8.74 26.48
N ALA A 90 10.79 -9.75 25.73
CA ALA A 90 10.76 -9.73 24.27
C ALA A 90 9.33 -9.81 23.68
N SER A 91 8.32 -9.55 24.53
CA SER A 91 6.92 -9.46 24.13
C SER A 91 6.66 -8.28 23.19
N ILE A 92 5.52 -8.31 22.51
CA ILE A 92 5.09 -7.24 21.59
C ILE A 92 5.06 -5.87 22.27
N ASN A 93 4.68 -5.81 23.55
CA ASN A 93 4.65 -4.56 24.32
C ASN A 93 6.06 -3.96 24.50
N HIS A 94 7.08 -4.80 24.69
CA HIS A 94 8.46 -4.34 24.79
C HIS A 94 8.98 -3.86 23.43
N ILE A 95 8.59 -4.54 22.35
CA ILE A 95 8.93 -4.12 20.99
C ILE A 95 8.29 -2.76 20.69
N LYS A 96 6.98 -2.60 20.92
CA LYS A 96 6.27 -1.32 20.72
C LYS A 96 6.90 -0.19 21.56
N LYS A 97 7.28 -0.45 22.82
CA LYS A 97 8.03 0.53 23.65
C LYS A 97 9.38 0.92 23.05
N LYS A 98 10.10 -0.01 22.44
CA LYS A 98 11.37 0.28 21.75
C LYS A 98 11.13 1.14 20.51
N VAL A 99 10.14 0.77 19.69
CA VAL A 99 9.75 1.55 18.51
C VAL A 99 9.30 2.96 18.91
N ALA A 100 8.50 3.09 19.98
CA ALA A 100 8.06 4.37 20.51
C ALA A 100 9.23 5.30 20.86
N LYS A 101 10.26 4.76 21.52
CA LYS A 101 11.49 5.50 21.83
C LYS A 101 12.27 5.89 20.57
N ASP A 102 12.40 4.98 19.61
CA ASP A 102 13.19 5.21 18.40
C ASP A 102 12.56 6.29 17.48
N TYR A 103 11.23 6.43 17.50
CA TYR A 103 10.49 7.37 16.62
C TYR A 103 9.79 8.51 17.39
N ASN A 104 10.08 8.67 18.69
CA ASN A 104 9.46 9.67 19.57
C ASN A 104 7.91 9.69 19.47
N CYS A 105 7.30 8.51 19.47
CA CYS A 105 5.85 8.35 19.38
C CYS A 105 5.27 7.82 20.70
N THR A 106 3.97 8.02 20.92
CA THR A 106 3.23 7.25 21.94
C THR A 106 3.05 5.80 21.49
N VAL A 107 2.96 4.87 22.44
CA VAL A 107 2.79 3.43 22.16
C VAL A 107 1.49 3.15 21.39
N ASP A 108 0.46 3.95 21.63
CA ASP A 108 -0.87 3.80 21.04
C ASP A 108 -0.93 4.27 19.58
N ALA A 109 -0.02 5.17 19.18
CA ALA A 109 0.10 5.62 17.81
C ALA A 109 0.83 4.60 16.89
N ILE A 110 1.26 3.45 17.44
CA ILE A 110 2.02 2.44 16.71
C ILE A 110 1.08 1.32 16.27
N LEU A 111 0.88 1.23 14.96
CA LEU A 111 0.08 0.19 14.33
C LEU A 111 0.96 -0.98 13.91
N LEU A 112 0.62 -2.19 14.34
CA LEU A 112 1.24 -3.41 13.81
C LEU A 112 0.55 -3.78 12.49
N LEU A 113 1.29 -3.73 11.39
CA LEU A 113 0.79 -4.04 10.04
C LEU A 113 0.76 -5.56 9.81
N SER A 114 1.88 -6.21 10.08
CA SER A 114 2.02 -7.65 9.90
C SER A 114 3.08 -8.20 10.84
N PHE A 115 2.96 -9.48 11.16
CA PHE A 115 3.93 -10.19 11.97
C PHE A 115 4.15 -11.59 11.42
N SER A 116 5.37 -12.08 11.62
CA SER A 116 5.73 -13.48 11.46
C SER A 116 6.42 -13.89 12.74
N GLU A 117 5.78 -14.75 13.53
CA GLU A 117 6.26 -15.17 14.85
C GLU A 117 6.56 -16.65 14.88
N GLN A 118 7.80 -16.98 15.23
CA GLN A 118 8.23 -18.30 15.66
C GLN A 118 8.77 -18.19 17.09
N LYS A 119 8.94 -19.31 17.79
CA LYS A 119 9.43 -19.30 19.18
C LYS A 119 10.79 -18.61 19.30
N GLU A 120 11.72 -18.97 18.43
CA GLU A 120 13.10 -18.48 18.44
C GLU A 120 13.28 -17.15 17.70
N LYS A 121 12.53 -16.90 16.63
CA LYS A 121 12.67 -15.69 15.80
C LYS A 121 11.32 -15.06 15.48
N GLY A 122 11.31 -13.75 15.31
CA GLY A 122 10.12 -13.03 14.89
C GLY A 122 10.46 -11.84 14.00
N VAL A 123 9.58 -11.50 13.09
CA VAL A 123 9.65 -10.28 12.28
C VAL A 123 8.35 -9.53 12.45
N TYR A 124 8.43 -8.25 12.80
CA TYR A 124 7.29 -7.40 13.05
C TYR A 124 7.41 -6.16 12.18
N HIS A 125 6.33 -5.85 11.46
CA HIS A 125 6.21 -4.66 10.63
C HIS A 125 5.27 -3.70 11.34
N PHE A 126 5.79 -2.55 11.75
CA PHE A 126 5.02 -1.49 12.37
C PHE A 126 4.91 -0.29 11.44
N CYS A 127 3.86 0.49 11.64
CA CYS A 127 3.81 1.87 11.23
C CYS A 127 3.97 2.74 12.48
N ALA A 128 4.98 3.61 12.50
CA ALA A 128 5.21 4.57 13.58
C ALA A 128 5.47 5.95 12.98
N ASN A 129 4.66 6.94 13.38
CA ASN A 129 4.70 8.32 12.86
C ASN A 129 4.76 8.37 11.32
N GLY A 130 3.98 7.49 10.68
CA GLY A 130 3.95 7.35 9.24
C GLY A 130 5.12 6.56 8.61
N THR A 131 6.21 6.30 9.32
CA THR A 131 7.28 5.45 8.77
C THR A 131 6.94 3.97 8.93
N LYS A 132 7.12 3.20 7.85
CA LYS A 132 7.05 1.73 7.88
C LYS A 132 8.38 1.19 8.40
N VAL A 133 8.34 0.48 9.51
CA VAL A 133 9.54 0.05 10.23
C VAL A 133 9.45 -1.43 10.50
N ALA A 134 10.55 -2.14 10.30
CA ALA A 134 10.63 -3.57 10.53
C ALA A 134 11.59 -3.86 11.68
N TYR A 135 11.14 -4.64 12.66
CA TYR A 135 11.95 -5.13 13.77
C TYR A 135 12.02 -6.65 13.72
N LYS A 136 13.23 -7.18 13.91
CA LYS A 136 13.51 -8.61 14.01
C LYS A 136 13.82 -8.96 15.45
N ARG A 137 13.18 -10.01 15.96
CA ARG A 137 13.50 -10.63 17.24
C ARG A 137 14.31 -11.90 16.98
N MET A 138 15.39 -12.08 17.73
CA MET A 138 16.23 -13.27 17.78
C MET A 138 16.37 -13.68 19.25
N GLY A 139 15.68 -14.72 19.67
CA GLY A 139 15.52 -15.09 21.08
C GLY A 139 14.86 -13.95 21.86
N ASN A 140 15.63 -13.34 22.77
CA ASN A 140 15.23 -12.19 23.59
C ASN A 140 15.72 -10.85 23.04
N SER A 141 16.57 -10.85 22.02
CA SER A 141 17.15 -9.62 21.45
C SER A 141 16.24 -9.05 20.36
N ILE A 142 16.00 -7.74 20.40
CA ILE A 142 15.17 -7.01 19.45
C ILE A 142 16.06 -6.06 18.63
N LEU A 143 16.11 -6.25 17.32
CA LEU A 143 16.97 -5.56 16.36
C LEU A 143 16.10 -4.85 15.31
N LYS A 144 16.51 -3.67 14.83
CA LYS A 144 15.87 -3.02 13.69
C LYS A 144 16.37 -3.68 12.40
N LYS A 145 15.46 -4.11 11.52
CA LYS A 145 15.80 -4.71 10.22
C LYS A 145 16.43 -3.61 9.35
N GLY A 146 17.71 -3.75 9.03
CA GLY A 146 18.49 -2.73 8.31
C GLY A 146 19.68 -2.14 9.10
N LYS A 147 19.88 -2.53 10.37
CA LYS A 147 21.12 -2.26 11.12
C LYS A 147 22.02 -3.51 11.22
N PHE A 148 22.10 -4.28 10.14
CA PHE A 148 23.24 -5.17 9.95
C PHE A 148 24.21 -4.38 9.08
N PHE A 149 25.46 -4.31 9.56
CA PHE A 149 26.60 -3.59 8.99
C PHE A 149 26.57 -3.40 7.48
#